data_AF-D1QUQ7-F1
#
_entry.id   AF-D1QUQ7-F1
#
_cell.length_a   1.000
_cell.length_b   1.000
_cell.length_c   1.000
_cell.angle_alpha   90.00
_cell.angle_beta   90.00
_cell.angle_gamma   90.00
#
_symmetry.space_group_name_H-M   'P 1'
#
loop_
_entity.id
_entity.type
_entity.pdbx_description
1 polymer ?
#
loop_
_entity_poly.entity_id
_entity_poly.type
_entity_poly.pdbx_seq_one_letter_code
_entity_poly.pdbx_strand_id
1 'polypeptide(L)'
;MAQIRGNEITVQVRPNHIDWNYQLGEEALFTVAVLKNGCPLPKAKVDIEAGPVMYPDVKQMNVELKDGTATWKAKMNTAGFYRLKVRAHVGDKTYEGLCTVGFAPETLQPTDNCPTDFDQFWEKAYKEASQYPLDAHRRLLPERCTERVTVYEVSFNGLYPGNRIYGILCVPTAFKGPRPALLRVPGAGVRPYQGDIYLADRGAITLEIGVHGIPVTMPQQVYDDLLHGALNGYWEANLDNRDQMPYKRIFIGALRAVDYLAQLPEWNGRQLGVTGSSQGGMLSLVCGALHPKVTFVGAVHAAMCDHTASLHGKACGWPHYFYGQKHPDSKKVAVSGYFDGVNFARRLTVPSWFSFGYNDEVVPPNSSYATYNVTKGARTLRLYPATGHFWFQEQWDEWQNWVTQQLGLEK
;
A
#
# COMPACT_ATOMS: atom_id res chain seq x y z
N MET A 1 -0.91 25.99 -26.62
CA MET A 1 0.24 25.67 -25.75
C MET A 1 0.46 24.17 -25.83
N ALA A 2 1.66 23.70 -26.18
CA ALA A 2 1.94 22.25 -26.18
C ALA A 2 2.02 21.72 -24.74
N GLN A 3 1.87 20.41 -24.55
CA GLN A 3 1.96 19.78 -23.23
C GLN A 3 3.40 19.85 -22.69
N ILE A 4 3.57 20.29 -21.44
CA ILE A 4 4.84 20.21 -20.72
C ILE A 4 5.02 18.77 -20.23
N ARG A 5 6.12 18.11 -20.62
CA ARG A 5 6.42 16.72 -20.23
C ARG A 5 7.87 16.60 -19.74
N GLY A 6 8.03 16.13 -18.51
CA GLY A 6 9.35 15.84 -17.93
C GLY A 6 10.22 17.07 -17.72
N ASN A 7 11.51 16.82 -17.49
CA ASN A 7 12.55 17.83 -17.31
C ASN A 7 13.70 17.59 -18.30
N GLU A 8 14.32 18.66 -18.80
CA GLU A 8 15.53 18.58 -19.64
C GLU A 8 16.72 17.99 -18.88
N ILE A 9 16.84 18.37 -17.61
CA ILE A 9 17.83 17.83 -16.67
C ILE A 9 17.24 16.61 -15.97
N THR A 10 17.99 15.52 -15.96
CA THR A 10 17.66 14.31 -15.21
C THR A 10 18.85 13.85 -14.40
N VAL A 11 18.60 13.30 -13.22
CA VAL A 11 19.63 12.68 -12.39
C VAL A 11 19.35 11.18 -12.38
N GLN A 12 20.29 10.40 -12.90
CA GLN A 12 20.19 8.95 -12.96
C GLN A 12 21.12 8.34 -11.93
N VAL A 13 20.58 7.43 -11.13
CA VAL A 13 21.33 6.61 -10.17
C VAL A 13 20.97 5.16 -10.48
N ARG A 14 21.96 4.31 -10.74
CA ARG A 14 21.74 2.92 -11.16
C ARG A 14 22.70 1.98 -10.44
N PRO A 15 22.26 0.81 -9.97
CA PRO A 15 23.15 -0.19 -9.39
C PRO A 15 23.77 -1.08 -10.48
N ASN A 16 24.84 -1.80 -10.14
CA ASN A 16 25.49 -2.74 -11.04
C ASN A 16 24.80 -4.12 -11.12
N HIS A 17 23.88 -4.43 -10.19
CA HIS A 17 23.06 -5.66 -10.24
C HIS A 17 21.70 -5.39 -10.89
N ILE A 18 21.27 -6.29 -11.77
CA ILE A 18 20.01 -6.16 -12.50
C ILE A 18 18.77 -6.35 -11.61
N ASP A 19 18.88 -7.19 -10.58
CA ASP A 19 17.81 -7.48 -9.61
C ASP A 19 17.85 -6.57 -8.37
N TRP A 20 18.87 -5.72 -8.27
CA TRP A 20 19.11 -4.74 -7.21
C TRP A 20 19.34 -5.36 -5.82
N ASN A 21 19.71 -6.65 -5.77
CA ASN A 21 19.98 -7.37 -4.53
C ASN A 21 21.45 -7.74 -4.39
N TYR A 22 21.94 -7.71 -3.16
CA TYR A 22 23.32 -7.99 -2.81
C TYR A 22 23.36 -8.90 -1.57
N GLN A 23 24.43 -9.68 -1.44
CA GLN A 23 24.73 -10.44 -0.23
C GLN A 23 25.26 -9.52 0.88
N LEU A 24 25.12 -9.94 2.13
CA LEU A 24 25.75 -9.23 3.24
C LEU A 24 27.27 -9.22 3.03
N GLY A 25 27.89 -8.05 3.18
CA GLY A 25 29.32 -7.90 2.96
C GLY A 25 29.74 -7.66 1.51
N GLU A 26 28.84 -7.79 0.54
CA GLU A 26 29.10 -7.50 -0.87
C GLU A 26 29.21 -5.98 -1.11
N GLU A 27 30.04 -5.57 -2.07
CA GLU A 27 30.16 -4.16 -2.48
C GLU A 27 29.18 -3.87 -3.61
N ALA A 28 28.16 -3.06 -3.33
CA ALA A 28 27.26 -2.50 -4.34
C ALA A 28 27.91 -1.28 -5.01
N LEU A 29 27.95 -1.28 -6.34
CA LEU A 29 28.45 -0.16 -7.14
C LEU A 29 27.26 0.56 -7.79
N PHE A 30 27.16 1.87 -7.57
CA PHE A 30 26.21 2.72 -8.25
C PHE A 30 26.91 3.61 -9.27
N THR A 31 26.29 3.79 -10.42
CA THR A 31 26.64 4.85 -11.37
C THR A 31 25.67 6.01 -11.20
N VAL A 32 26.23 7.21 -11.01
CA VAL A 32 25.51 8.48 -10.96
C VAL A 32 25.78 9.25 -12.26
N ALA A 33 24.75 9.81 -12.87
CA ALA A 33 24.88 10.70 -14.01
C ALA A 33 23.88 11.86 -13.92
N VAL A 34 24.38 13.09 -14.04
CA VAL A 34 23.55 14.29 -14.27
C VAL A 34 23.52 14.53 -15.76
N LEU A 35 22.34 14.42 -16.36
CA LEU A 35 22.16 14.48 -17.80
C LEU A 35 21.40 15.74 -18.20
N LYS A 36 21.83 16.41 -19.27
CA LYS A 36 21.08 17.44 -20.00
C LYS A 36 20.82 16.93 -21.41
N ASN A 37 19.55 16.87 -21.83
CA ASN A 37 19.16 16.26 -23.12
C ASN A 37 19.68 14.82 -23.31
N GLY A 38 19.78 14.06 -22.21
CA GLY A 38 20.30 12.69 -22.22
C GLY A 38 21.84 12.56 -22.25
N CYS A 39 22.58 13.66 -22.36
CA CYS A 39 24.05 13.66 -22.35
C CYS A 39 24.59 14.10 -20.98
N PRO A 40 25.71 13.53 -20.49
CA PRO A 40 26.34 13.99 -19.24
C PRO A 40 26.60 15.50 -19.25
N LEU A 41 26.26 16.16 -18.14
CA LEU A 41 26.47 17.59 -17.91
C LEU A 41 27.79 17.79 -17.16
N PRO A 42 28.88 18.25 -17.81
CA PRO A 42 30.16 18.43 -17.14
C PRO A 42 30.08 19.47 -16.03
N LYS A 43 30.90 19.29 -14.99
CA LYS A 43 30.97 20.15 -13.80
C LYS A 43 29.62 20.34 -13.10
N ALA A 44 28.73 19.35 -13.19
CA ALA A 44 27.47 19.37 -12.44
C ALA A 44 27.76 19.38 -10.94
N LYS A 45 27.14 20.31 -10.20
CA LYS A 45 27.21 20.35 -8.75
C LYS A 45 26.04 19.56 -8.16
N VAL A 46 26.35 18.65 -7.25
CA VAL A 46 25.37 17.78 -6.61
C VAL A 46 25.51 17.74 -5.10
N ASP A 47 24.38 17.59 -4.42
CA ASP A 47 24.32 17.14 -3.04
C ASP A 47 24.04 15.63 -3.01
N ILE A 48 24.74 14.92 -2.14
CA ILE A 48 24.66 13.46 -1.99
C ILE A 48 24.19 13.14 -0.58
N GLU A 49 23.15 12.31 -0.51
CA GLU A 49 22.63 11.72 0.73
C GLU A 49 22.63 10.20 0.55
N ALA A 50 23.35 9.49 1.41
CA ALA A 50 23.49 8.04 1.28
C ALA A 50 23.51 7.35 2.65
N GLY A 51 23.05 6.10 2.69
CA GLY A 51 23.02 5.29 3.90
C GLY A 51 21.83 4.33 3.94
N PRO A 52 21.60 3.67 5.08
CA PRO A 52 20.36 2.92 5.32
C PRO A 52 19.11 3.78 5.04
N VAL A 53 18.08 3.19 4.43
CA VAL A 53 16.82 3.90 4.13
C VAL A 53 16.27 4.57 5.39
N MET A 54 15.83 5.84 5.27
CA MET A 54 15.45 6.76 6.37
C MET A 54 16.57 7.18 7.34
N TYR A 55 17.74 6.55 7.33
CA TYR A 55 18.84 6.86 8.25
C TYR A 55 20.14 7.12 7.48
N PRO A 56 20.19 8.16 6.63
CA PRO A 56 21.41 8.50 5.90
C PRO A 56 22.52 8.88 6.88
N ASP A 57 23.64 8.17 6.79
CA ASP A 57 24.85 8.41 7.57
C ASP A 57 25.89 9.24 6.80
N VAL A 58 25.67 9.43 5.49
CA VAL A 58 26.50 10.27 4.63
C VAL A 58 25.69 11.44 4.07
N LYS A 59 26.23 12.65 4.24
CA LYS A 59 25.74 13.88 3.61
C LYS A 59 26.94 14.67 3.07
N GLN A 60 26.99 14.87 1.76
CA GLN A 60 28.01 15.67 1.08
C GLN A 60 27.32 16.77 0.28
N MET A 61 27.81 18.00 0.39
CA MET A 61 27.21 19.17 -0.25
C MET A 61 28.14 19.69 -1.33
N ASN A 62 27.57 20.20 -2.43
CA ASN A 62 28.31 20.86 -3.52
C ASN A 62 29.44 20.02 -4.13
N VAL A 63 29.25 18.70 -4.25
CA VAL A 63 30.19 17.79 -4.92
C VAL A 63 30.17 18.06 -6.42
N GLU A 64 31.33 18.34 -7.03
CA GLU A 64 31.44 18.55 -8.47
C GLU A 64 31.69 17.24 -9.22
N LEU A 65 30.78 16.89 -10.14
CA LEU A 65 30.95 15.79 -11.07
C LEU A 65 31.65 16.30 -12.33
N LYS A 66 32.97 16.12 -12.42
CA LYS A 66 33.80 16.68 -13.51
C LYS A 66 33.23 16.39 -14.90
N ASP A 67 32.93 15.12 -15.16
CA ASP A 67 32.38 14.64 -16.44
C ASP A 67 30.86 14.46 -16.40
N GLY A 68 30.19 15.03 -15.40
CA GLY A 68 28.75 14.84 -15.16
C GLY A 68 28.37 13.46 -14.64
N THR A 69 29.37 12.62 -14.32
CA THR A 69 29.17 11.26 -13.80
C THR A 69 30.03 10.99 -12.57
N ALA A 70 29.64 10.01 -11.76
CA ALA A 70 30.42 9.49 -10.65
C ALA A 70 30.08 8.02 -10.37
N THR A 71 30.95 7.35 -9.62
CA THR A 71 30.66 6.03 -9.03
C THR A 71 30.51 6.18 -7.52
N TRP A 72 29.55 5.45 -6.94
CA TRP A 72 29.37 5.34 -5.51
C TRP A 72 29.49 3.89 -5.07
N LYS A 73 30.12 3.65 -3.93
CA LYS A 73 30.26 2.31 -3.35
C LYS A 73 29.43 2.24 -2.08
N ALA A 74 28.67 1.16 -1.91
CA ALA A 74 27.95 0.89 -0.68
C ALA A 74 28.13 -0.57 -0.26
N LYS A 75 27.96 -0.82 1.03
CA LYS A 75 28.03 -2.16 1.61
C LYS A 75 27.20 -2.16 2.89
N MET A 76 26.47 -3.23 3.15
CA MET A 76 25.81 -3.46 4.43
C MET A 76 26.22 -4.83 4.99
N ASN A 77 26.41 -4.88 6.31
CA ASN A 77 26.71 -6.13 7.04
C ASN A 77 25.48 -6.69 7.76
N THR A 78 24.33 -6.03 7.64
CA THR A 78 23.04 -6.42 8.22
C THR A 78 21.98 -6.33 7.14
N ALA A 79 20.97 -7.22 7.21
CA ALA A 79 19.86 -7.21 6.27
C ALA A 79 19.13 -5.86 6.27
N GLY A 80 18.86 -5.32 5.08
CA GLY A 80 18.28 -3.98 4.96
C GLY A 80 18.39 -3.42 3.56
N PHE A 81 18.16 -2.11 3.46
CA PHE A 81 18.19 -1.37 2.21
C PHE A 81 19.09 -0.16 2.33
N TYR A 82 19.93 0.04 1.32
CA TYR A 82 20.80 1.20 1.19
C TYR A 82 20.26 2.09 0.09
N ARG A 83 20.11 3.39 0.38
CA ARG A 83 19.66 4.39 -0.59
C ARG A 83 20.79 5.35 -0.89
N LEU A 84 20.97 5.64 -2.18
CA LEU A 84 21.76 6.75 -2.68
C LEU A 84 20.81 7.76 -3.34
N LYS A 85 20.75 8.97 -2.80
CA LYS A 85 19.97 10.09 -3.31
C LYS A 85 20.91 11.21 -3.73
N VAL A 86 20.73 11.71 -4.95
CA VAL A 86 21.57 12.72 -5.56
C VAL A 86 20.68 13.87 -6.03
N ARG A 87 21.01 15.09 -5.60
CA ARG A 87 20.30 16.32 -5.98
C ARG A 87 21.24 17.21 -6.78
N ALA A 88 20.95 17.44 -8.06
CA ALA A 88 21.75 18.29 -8.92
C ALA A 88 21.17 19.72 -8.97
N HIS A 89 22.03 20.72 -8.83
CA HIS A 89 21.66 22.13 -8.90
C HIS A 89 22.08 22.72 -10.25
N VAL A 90 21.10 23.09 -11.08
CA VAL A 90 21.33 23.65 -12.41
C VAL A 90 20.48 24.92 -12.57
N GLY A 91 21.16 26.08 -12.53
CA GLY A 91 20.49 27.37 -12.38
C GLY A 91 19.76 27.45 -11.04
N ASP A 92 18.53 27.96 -11.04
CA ASP A 92 17.70 28.09 -9.83
C ASP A 92 16.88 26.83 -9.51
N LYS A 93 17.12 25.73 -10.22
CA LYS A 93 16.36 24.48 -10.10
C LYS A 93 17.20 23.36 -9.51
N THR A 94 16.54 22.54 -8.71
CA THR A 94 17.10 21.30 -8.15
C THR A 94 16.40 20.11 -8.79
N TYR A 95 17.18 19.13 -9.23
CA TYR A 95 16.70 17.88 -9.85
C TYR A 95 17.16 16.72 -8.99
N GLU A 96 16.29 15.75 -8.73
CA GLU A 96 16.58 14.62 -7.85
C GLU A 96 16.57 13.31 -8.63
N GLY A 97 17.49 12.42 -8.26
CA GLY A 97 17.51 11.02 -8.67
C GLY A 97 17.93 10.18 -7.49
N LEU A 98 17.36 8.98 -7.37
CA LEU A 98 17.70 8.05 -6.30
C LEU A 98 17.69 6.61 -6.78
N CYS A 99 18.45 5.76 -6.09
CA CYS A 99 18.40 4.32 -6.23
C CYS A 99 18.56 3.67 -4.86
N THR A 100 17.74 2.66 -4.60
CA THR A 100 17.77 1.88 -3.37
C THR A 100 18.03 0.43 -3.72
N VAL A 101 18.99 -0.22 -3.05
CA VAL A 101 19.33 -1.64 -3.25
C VAL A 101 19.12 -2.42 -1.96
N GLY A 102 18.78 -3.70 -2.09
CA GLY A 102 18.58 -4.62 -0.98
C GLY A 102 19.85 -5.38 -0.63
N PHE A 103 20.13 -5.56 0.66
CA PHE A 103 21.16 -6.45 1.18
C PHE A 103 20.49 -7.58 1.96
N ALA A 104 20.56 -8.81 1.45
CA ALA A 104 19.87 -10.01 1.97
C ALA A 104 18.40 -9.76 2.41
N PRO A 105 17.56 -9.12 1.58
CA PRO A 105 16.22 -8.67 1.98
C PRO A 105 15.27 -9.81 2.38
N GLU A 106 15.48 -11.02 1.86
CA GLU A 106 14.72 -12.23 2.21
C GLU A 106 14.92 -12.68 3.67
N THR A 107 15.98 -12.22 4.33
CA THR A 107 16.26 -12.53 5.74
C THR A 107 15.68 -11.49 6.70
N LEU A 108 15.16 -10.38 6.18
CA LEU A 108 14.69 -9.26 6.98
C LEU A 108 13.46 -9.66 7.82
N GLN A 109 13.56 -9.45 9.13
CA GLN A 109 12.47 -9.70 10.08
C GLN A 109 11.94 -8.37 10.63
N PRO A 110 10.61 -8.25 10.81
CA PRO A 110 10.01 -7.08 11.45
C PRO A 110 10.34 -7.06 12.93
N THR A 111 10.15 -5.88 13.52
CA THR A 111 10.14 -5.75 14.98
C THR A 111 8.94 -6.49 15.59
N ASP A 112 9.13 -7.04 16.79
CA ASP A 112 8.05 -7.69 17.51
C ASP A 112 7.33 -6.67 18.38
N ASN A 113 6.05 -6.44 18.07
CA ASN A 113 5.17 -5.55 18.80
C ASN A 113 3.77 -6.14 18.96
N CYS A 114 3.60 -7.46 18.73
CA CYS A 114 2.29 -8.09 18.73
C CYS A 114 1.72 -8.14 20.15
N PRO A 115 0.56 -7.50 20.42
CA PRO A 115 -0.10 -7.59 21.72
C PRO A 115 -0.48 -9.04 22.05
N THR A 116 -0.36 -9.42 23.32
CA THR A 116 -0.63 -10.80 23.76
C THR A 116 -2.09 -11.22 23.59
N ASP A 117 -3.03 -10.28 23.58
CA ASP A 117 -4.46 -10.49 23.34
C ASP A 117 -4.91 -10.07 21.92
N PHE A 118 -3.98 -9.91 20.96
CA PHE A 118 -4.29 -9.42 19.60
C PHE A 118 -5.41 -10.22 18.92
N ASP A 119 -5.33 -11.55 18.94
CA ASP A 119 -6.33 -12.42 18.32
C ASP A 119 -7.70 -12.26 18.97
N GLN A 120 -7.73 -12.32 20.30
CA GLN A 120 -8.96 -12.18 21.08
C GLN A 120 -9.61 -10.81 20.84
N PHE A 121 -8.80 -9.75 20.74
CA PHE A 121 -9.29 -8.40 20.49
C PHE A 121 -10.02 -8.29 19.15
N TRP A 122 -9.39 -8.76 18.07
CA TRP A 122 -9.97 -8.65 16.73
C TRP A 122 -11.13 -9.63 16.50
N GLU A 123 -11.04 -10.86 17.02
CA GLU A 123 -12.14 -11.82 16.96
C GLU A 123 -13.38 -11.27 17.69
N LYS A 124 -13.19 -10.72 18.90
CA LYS A 124 -14.27 -10.09 19.67
C LYS A 124 -14.88 -8.91 18.91
N ALA A 125 -14.04 -7.99 18.42
CA ALA A 125 -14.51 -6.80 17.71
C ALA A 125 -15.32 -7.14 16.46
N TYR A 126 -14.87 -8.12 15.67
CA TYR A 126 -15.61 -8.58 14.49
C TYR A 126 -16.91 -9.30 14.88
N LYS A 127 -16.86 -10.20 15.87
CA LYS A 127 -18.05 -10.92 16.35
C LYS A 127 -19.13 -9.98 16.85
N GLU A 128 -18.78 -8.98 17.65
CA GLU A 128 -19.71 -7.96 18.15
C GLU A 128 -20.32 -7.15 17.02
N ALA A 129 -19.52 -6.70 16.05
CA ALA A 129 -20.03 -5.99 14.88
C ALA A 129 -20.99 -6.85 14.03
N SER A 130 -20.67 -8.14 13.88
CA SER A 130 -21.46 -9.09 13.09
C SER A 130 -22.80 -9.49 13.72
N GLN A 131 -23.04 -9.16 15.00
CA GLN A 131 -24.36 -9.30 15.62
C GLN A 131 -25.39 -8.33 15.05
N TYR A 132 -24.93 -7.17 14.54
CA TYR A 132 -25.82 -6.21 13.91
C TYR A 132 -26.09 -6.63 12.45
N PRO A 133 -27.34 -6.50 11.97
CA PRO A 133 -27.61 -6.70 10.55
C PRO A 133 -26.84 -5.67 9.72
N LEU A 134 -26.44 -6.06 8.51
CA LEU A 134 -25.78 -5.14 7.57
C LEU A 134 -26.67 -3.94 7.25
N ASP A 135 -28.00 -4.10 7.27
CA ASP A 135 -28.96 -3.05 6.91
C ASP A 135 -28.57 -2.37 5.60
N ALA A 136 -28.38 -3.21 4.57
CA ALA A 136 -27.75 -2.79 3.35
C ALA A 136 -28.73 -2.09 2.42
N HIS A 137 -28.30 -0.98 1.82
CA HIS A 137 -29.05 -0.25 0.80
C HIS A 137 -28.26 -0.23 -0.50
N ARG A 138 -28.98 -0.32 -1.63
CA ARG A 138 -28.43 -0.15 -2.97
C ARG A 138 -29.19 0.97 -3.68
N ARG A 139 -28.47 1.91 -4.26
CA ARG A 139 -28.99 2.97 -5.14
C ARG A 139 -28.37 2.81 -6.51
N LEU A 140 -29.20 2.58 -7.53
CA LEU A 140 -28.74 2.46 -8.91
C LEU A 140 -28.06 3.77 -9.35
N LEU A 141 -26.95 3.65 -10.09
CA LEU A 141 -26.26 4.75 -10.77
C LEU A 141 -26.36 4.54 -12.29
N PRO A 142 -27.49 4.91 -12.93
CA PRO A 142 -27.73 4.64 -14.34
C PRO A 142 -26.64 5.20 -15.25
N GLU A 143 -26.08 6.36 -14.90
CA GLU A 143 -25.05 7.06 -15.66
C GLU A 143 -23.69 6.34 -15.69
N ARG A 144 -23.49 5.35 -14.79
CA ARG A 144 -22.28 4.53 -14.75
C ARG A 144 -22.50 3.11 -15.30
N CYS A 145 -23.75 2.74 -15.58
CA CYS A 145 -24.06 1.43 -16.11
C CYS A 145 -23.59 1.28 -17.57
N THR A 146 -23.19 0.08 -17.94
CA THR A 146 -22.93 -0.31 -19.33
C THR A 146 -23.96 -1.33 -19.78
N GLU A 147 -23.92 -1.73 -21.05
CA GLU A 147 -24.71 -2.86 -21.56
C GLU A 147 -24.42 -4.19 -20.85
N ARG A 148 -23.28 -4.30 -20.14
CA ARG A 148 -22.78 -5.55 -19.54
C ARG A 148 -22.66 -5.50 -18.02
N VAL A 149 -22.75 -4.31 -17.42
CA VAL A 149 -22.52 -4.09 -15.98
C VAL A 149 -23.56 -3.13 -15.43
N THR A 150 -24.23 -3.53 -14.35
CA THR A 150 -25.07 -2.63 -13.56
C THR A 150 -24.31 -2.11 -12.35
N VAL A 151 -24.35 -0.80 -12.13
CA VAL A 151 -23.55 -0.12 -11.11
C VAL A 151 -24.46 0.51 -10.06
N TYR A 152 -24.13 0.29 -8.79
CA TYR A 152 -24.85 0.82 -7.64
C TYR A 152 -23.91 1.56 -6.70
N GLU A 153 -24.38 2.64 -6.10
CA GLU A 153 -23.86 3.08 -4.81
C GLU A 153 -24.52 2.21 -3.74
N VAL A 154 -23.71 1.66 -2.83
CA VAL A 154 -24.19 0.83 -1.73
C VAL A 154 -23.81 1.43 -0.40
N SER A 155 -24.60 1.12 0.63
CA SER A 155 -24.20 1.37 2.02
C SER A 155 -24.64 0.24 2.93
N PHE A 156 -23.89 0.02 4.01
CA PHE A 156 -24.20 -0.98 5.04
C PHE A 156 -23.51 -0.62 6.37
N ASN A 157 -23.93 -1.23 7.48
CA ASN A 157 -23.35 -1.02 8.79
C ASN A 157 -21.95 -1.66 8.91
N GLY A 158 -21.01 -0.89 9.42
CA GLY A 158 -19.66 -1.29 9.80
C GLY A 158 -19.58 -1.76 11.25
N LEU A 159 -18.90 -1.01 12.11
CA LEU A 159 -18.65 -1.40 13.50
C LEU A 159 -19.91 -1.38 14.38
N TYR A 160 -20.77 -0.38 14.17
CA TYR A 160 -22.01 -0.17 14.93
C TYR A 160 -23.15 0.22 13.97
N PRO A 161 -24.43 0.08 14.36
CA PRO A 161 -25.54 0.69 13.66
C PRO A 161 -25.30 2.19 13.46
N GLY A 162 -25.44 2.68 12.22
CA GLY A 162 -25.18 4.08 11.87
C GLY A 162 -23.72 4.41 11.55
N ASN A 163 -22.75 3.58 11.93
CA ASN A 163 -21.39 3.66 11.38
C ASN A 163 -21.39 3.03 9.98
N ARG A 164 -21.82 3.80 8.97
CA ARG A 164 -21.98 3.30 7.61
C ARG A 164 -20.65 3.12 6.89
N ILE A 165 -20.59 2.12 6.02
CA ILE A 165 -19.62 1.99 4.94
C ILE A 165 -20.35 2.29 3.65
N TYR A 166 -19.69 2.98 2.74
CA TYR A 166 -20.21 3.30 1.41
C TYR A 166 -19.29 2.72 0.35
N GLY A 167 -19.83 2.33 -0.79
CA GLY A 167 -19.03 1.82 -1.88
C GLY A 167 -19.76 1.83 -3.21
N ILE A 168 -19.01 1.54 -4.29
CA ILE A 168 -19.55 1.30 -5.61
C ILE A 168 -19.52 -0.20 -5.88
N LEU A 169 -20.71 -0.79 -6.04
CA LEU A 169 -20.89 -2.18 -6.43
C LEU A 169 -21.14 -2.25 -7.94
N CYS A 170 -20.31 -3.02 -8.64
CA CYS A 170 -20.51 -3.33 -10.06
C CYS A 170 -20.91 -4.81 -10.18
N VAL A 171 -22.08 -5.05 -10.76
CA VAL A 171 -22.65 -6.38 -10.97
C VAL A 171 -22.60 -6.73 -12.46
N PRO A 172 -21.94 -7.83 -12.86
CA PRO A 172 -21.76 -8.22 -14.25
C PRO A 172 -23.01 -8.92 -14.80
N THR A 173 -23.87 -8.18 -15.50
CA THR A 173 -25.18 -8.68 -15.98
C THR A 173 -25.11 -9.42 -17.32
N ALA A 174 -23.99 -9.31 -18.05
CA ALA A 174 -23.79 -10.05 -19.30
C ALA A 174 -23.56 -11.57 -19.12
N PHE A 175 -23.39 -12.03 -17.89
CA PHE A 175 -23.05 -13.42 -17.57
C PHE A 175 -24.22 -14.12 -16.88
N LYS A 176 -24.46 -15.39 -17.22
CA LYS A 176 -25.52 -16.18 -16.57
C LYS A 176 -25.02 -16.75 -15.23
N GLY A 177 -25.87 -16.66 -14.21
CA GLY A 177 -25.67 -17.27 -12.91
C GLY A 177 -24.67 -16.55 -12.00
N PRO A 178 -24.48 -17.05 -10.77
CA PRO A 178 -23.61 -16.42 -9.79
C PRO A 178 -22.13 -16.32 -10.21
N ARG A 179 -21.46 -15.24 -9.78
CA ARG A 179 -20.12 -14.82 -10.24
C ARG A 179 -19.11 -14.68 -9.09
N PRO A 180 -17.80 -14.79 -9.36
CA PRO A 180 -16.77 -14.55 -8.35
C PRO A 180 -16.74 -13.07 -7.95
N ALA A 181 -16.24 -12.73 -6.76
CA ALA A 181 -16.24 -11.37 -6.25
C ALA A 181 -14.83 -10.84 -5.91
N LEU A 182 -14.63 -9.53 -6.08
CA LEU A 182 -13.43 -8.81 -5.67
C LEU A 182 -13.80 -7.57 -4.86
N LEU A 183 -13.27 -7.49 -3.64
CA LEU A 183 -13.28 -6.26 -2.84
C LEU A 183 -12.03 -5.43 -3.16
N ARG A 184 -12.24 -4.18 -3.57
CA ARG A 184 -11.21 -3.15 -3.74
C ARG A 184 -11.20 -2.26 -2.51
N VAL A 185 -10.10 -2.28 -1.77
CA VAL A 185 -9.91 -1.49 -0.54
C VAL A 185 -8.95 -0.31 -0.79
N PRO A 186 -9.25 0.89 -0.25
CA PRO A 186 -8.58 2.10 -0.70
C PRO A 186 -7.26 2.40 0.03
N GLY A 187 -6.32 2.99 -0.71
CA GLY A 187 -5.18 3.73 -0.16
C GLY A 187 -5.64 4.92 0.71
N ALA A 188 -4.75 5.45 1.54
CA ALA A 188 -5.07 6.54 2.46
C ALA A 188 -5.58 7.79 1.71
N GLY A 189 -6.38 8.61 2.40
CA GLY A 189 -6.98 9.83 1.85
C GLY A 189 -8.51 9.79 1.78
N VAL A 190 -9.09 10.92 1.41
CA VAL A 190 -10.54 11.17 1.42
C VAL A 190 -10.93 11.59 0.00
N ARG A 191 -11.72 10.77 -0.70
CA ARG A 191 -12.02 10.95 -2.13
C ARG A 191 -13.28 10.18 -2.55
N PRO A 192 -13.93 10.56 -3.67
CA PRO A 192 -14.96 9.75 -4.28
C PRO A 192 -14.37 8.49 -4.94
N TYR A 193 -15.25 7.54 -5.26
CA TYR A 193 -14.88 6.29 -5.94
C TYR A 193 -15.76 6.04 -7.16
N GLN A 194 -15.18 5.38 -8.16
CA GLN A 194 -15.85 5.09 -9.43
C GLN A 194 -16.31 3.64 -9.53
N GLY A 195 -15.72 2.72 -8.77
CA GLY A 195 -15.92 1.28 -8.94
C GLY A 195 -14.98 0.70 -9.99
N ASP A 196 -14.85 -0.63 -9.99
CA ASP A 196 -14.04 -1.37 -10.96
C ASP A 196 -14.96 -1.99 -12.02
N ILE A 197 -15.48 -1.14 -12.90
CA ILE A 197 -16.34 -1.53 -14.02
C ILE A 197 -15.56 -2.39 -15.01
N TYR A 198 -14.26 -2.14 -15.17
CA TYR A 198 -13.40 -2.87 -16.10
C TYR A 198 -13.33 -4.37 -15.76
N LEU A 199 -13.05 -4.72 -14.50
CA LEU A 199 -13.02 -6.11 -14.09
C LEU A 199 -14.44 -6.71 -14.02
N ALA A 200 -15.45 -5.89 -13.69
CA ALA A 200 -16.83 -6.34 -13.73
C ALA A 200 -17.28 -6.72 -15.15
N ASP A 201 -16.87 -5.97 -16.17
CA ASP A 201 -17.17 -6.30 -17.57
C ASP A 201 -16.62 -7.68 -17.99
N ARG A 202 -15.56 -8.12 -17.31
CA ARG A 202 -14.92 -9.45 -17.46
C ARG A 202 -15.54 -10.54 -16.58
N GLY A 203 -16.61 -10.23 -15.87
CA GLY A 203 -17.45 -11.20 -15.18
C GLY A 203 -17.18 -11.37 -13.68
N ALA A 204 -16.47 -10.45 -13.03
CA ALA A 204 -16.41 -10.38 -11.57
C ALA A 204 -17.51 -9.48 -11.01
N ILE A 205 -18.00 -9.76 -9.80
CA ILE A 205 -18.64 -8.72 -8.98
C ILE A 205 -17.52 -7.91 -8.35
N THR A 206 -17.54 -6.59 -8.51
CA THR A 206 -16.56 -5.73 -7.84
C THR A 206 -17.25 -4.82 -6.85
N LEU A 207 -16.63 -4.63 -5.69
CA LEU A 207 -17.04 -3.63 -4.71
C LEU A 207 -15.82 -2.79 -4.34
N GLU A 208 -15.87 -1.49 -4.63
CA GLU A 208 -14.87 -0.52 -4.17
C GLU A 208 -15.45 0.31 -3.03
N ILE A 209 -14.82 0.28 -1.85
CA ILE A 209 -15.36 0.93 -0.65
C ILE A 209 -14.60 2.21 -0.28
N GLY A 210 -15.33 3.18 0.28
CA GLY A 210 -14.78 4.25 1.10
C GLY A 210 -14.83 3.88 2.59
N VAL A 211 -13.86 4.37 3.36
CA VAL A 211 -13.67 3.98 4.78
C VAL A 211 -14.10 5.05 5.80
N HIS A 212 -14.65 6.16 5.32
CA HIS A 212 -14.91 7.36 6.14
C HIS A 212 -16.35 7.54 6.58
N GLY A 213 -17.26 6.67 6.15
CA GLY A 213 -18.69 6.78 6.45
C GLY A 213 -19.40 7.94 5.76
N ILE A 214 -18.89 8.33 4.59
CA ILE A 214 -19.48 9.35 3.71
C ILE A 214 -19.80 8.68 2.36
N PRO A 215 -20.95 8.99 1.73
CA PRO A 215 -21.27 8.53 0.38
C PRO A 215 -20.13 8.80 -0.59
N VAL A 216 -19.85 7.85 -1.48
CA VAL A 216 -18.65 7.86 -2.34
C VAL A 216 -18.89 8.52 -3.71
N THR A 217 -20.08 9.10 -3.91
CA THR A 217 -20.47 9.81 -5.14
C THR A 217 -20.68 11.31 -4.96
N MET A 218 -20.33 11.89 -3.80
CA MET A 218 -20.42 13.34 -3.60
C MET A 218 -19.45 14.11 -4.53
N PRO A 219 -19.64 15.43 -4.72
CA PRO A 219 -18.66 16.27 -5.42
C PRO A 219 -17.29 16.25 -4.73
N GLN A 220 -16.20 16.32 -5.51
CA GLN A 220 -14.82 16.28 -5.01
C GLN A 220 -14.58 17.28 -3.86
N GLN A 221 -15.10 18.51 -3.97
CA GLN A 221 -14.93 19.56 -2.95
C GLN A 221 -15.36 19.11 -1.54
N VAL A 222 -16.40 18.29 -1.40
CA VAL A 222 -16.86 17.80 -0.09
C VAL A 222 -15.77 16.97 0.59
N TYR A 223 -15.05 16.15 -0.17
CA TYR A 223 -13.95 15.34 0.36
C TYR A 223 -12.73 16.18 0.68
N ASP A 224 -12.45 17.20 -0.15
CA ASP A 224 -11.34 18.13 0.08
C ASP A 224 -11.57 18.92 1.39
N ASP A 225 -12.79 19.41 1.63
CA ASP A 225 -13.17 20.11 2.86
C ASP A 225 -13.05 19.18 4.09
N LEU A 226 -13.48 17.92 3.96
CA LEU A 226 -13.39 16.94 5.04
C LEU A 226 -11.94 16.52 5.33
N LEU A 227 -11.11 16.37 4.31
CA LEU A 227 -9.68 16.07 4.45
C LEU A 227 -8.96 17.17 5.23
N HIS A 228 -9.29 18.43 4.98
CA HIS A 228 -8.72 19.58 5.69
C HIS A 228 -9.49 19.94 6.99
N GLY A 229 -10.58 19.22 7.27
CA GLY A 229 -11.42 19.40 8.45
C GLY A 229 -11.47 18.14 9.31
N ALA A 230 -12.66 17.55 9.46
CA ALA A 230 -12.95 16.49 10.42
C ALA A 230 -12.15 15.18 10.22
N LEU A 231 -11.56 14.96 9.05
CA LEU A 231 -10.77 13.77 8.73
C LEU A 231 -9.26 14.04 8.65
N ASN A 232 -8.81 15.26 8.93
CA ASN A 232 -7.38 15.58 8.89
C ASN A 232 -6.61 14.72 9.91
N GLY A 233 -5.58 14.01 9.44
CA GLY A 233 -4.73 13.17 10.30
C GLY A 233 -5.44 11.97 10.93
N TYR A 234 -6.55 11.48 10.35
CA TYR A 234 -7.30 10.34 10.91
C TYR A 234 -6.45 9.09 11.16
N TRP A 235 -5.32 8.97 10.45
CA TRP A 235 -4.40 7.85 10.57
C TRP A 235 -3.54 7.88 11.84
N GLU A 236 -3.49 8.99 12.57
CA GLU A 236 -2.74 9.13 13.85
C GLU A 236 -3.65 9.39 15.06
N ALA A 237 -4.92 9.73 14.81
CA ALA A 237 -5.86 10.10 15.87
C ALA A 237 -6.09 8.94 16.85
N ASN A 238 -6.01 9.22 18.15
CA ASN A 238 -6.25 8.25 19.23
C ASN A 238 -5.33 7.01 19.21
N LEU A 239 -4.10 7.14 18.72
CA LEU A 239 -3.12 6.04 18.72
C LEU A 239 -2.76 5.53 20.13
N ASP A 240 -3.19 6.21 21.19
CA ASP A 240 -3.04 5.76 22.57
C ASP A 240 -4.27 5.00 23.09
N ASN A 241 -5.30 4.76 22.27
CA ASN A 241 -6.52 4.05 22.66
C ASN A 241 -6.98 3.07 21.56
N ARG A 242 -6.74 1.77 21.78
CA ARG A 242 -7.10 0.70 20.83
C ARG A 242 -8.60 0.65 20.48
N ASP A 243 -9.47 1.12 21.36
CA ASP A 243 -10.93 1.09 21.14
C ASP A 243 -11.45 2.32 20.39
N GLN A 244 -10.70 3.42 20.39
CA GLN A 244 -11.07 4.70 19.77
C GLN A 244 -10.21 5.06 18.55
N MET A 245 -9.15 4.30 18.28
CA MET A 245 -8.35 4.44 17.06
C MET A 245 -9.25 4.26 15.82
N PRO A 246 -9.29 5.23 14.88
CA PRO A 246 -10.16 5.15 13.70
C PRO A 246 -9.96 3.87 12.88
N TYR A 247 -8.76 3.29 12.88
CA TYR A 247 -8.50 2.05 12.18
C TYR A 247 -9.29 0.84 12.72
N LYS A 248 -9.79 0.86 13.97
CA LYS A 248 -10.70 -0.18 14.48
C LYS A 248 -11.98 -0.24 13.64
N ARG A 249 -12.65 0.91 13.47
CA ARG A 249 -13.87 0.97 12.64
C ARG A 249 -13.60 0.75 11.15
N ILE A 250 -12.43 1.16 10.66
CA ILE A 250 -12.05 0.96 9.26
C ILE A 250 -11.79 -0.53 8.97
N PHE A 251 -11.06 -1.22 9.84
CA PHE A 251 -10.75 -2.65 9.67
C PHE A 251 -12.01 -3.50 9.76
N ILE A 252 -12.85 -3.26 10.78
CA ILE A 252 -14.14 -3.93 10.88
C ILE A 252 -15.03 -3.58 9.68
N GLY A 253 -15.07 -2.32 9.23
CA GLY A 253 -15.80 -1.92 8.02
C GLY A 253 -15.39 -2.70 6.76
N ALA A 254 -14.09 -2.95 6.58
CA ALA A 254 -13.59 -3.77 5.48
C ALA A 254 -14.02 -5.25 5.60
N LEU A 255 -14.02 -5.82 6.82
CA LEU A 255 -14.56 -7.17 7.06
C LEU A 255 -16.06 -7.24 6.76
N ARG A 256 -16.82 -6.22 7.17
CA ARG A 256 -18.27 -6.11 6.90
C ARG A 256 -18.57 -5.94 5.41
N ALA A 257 -17.64 -5.37 4.63
CA ALA A 257 -17.76 -5.34 3.17
C ALA A 257 -17.61 -6.74 2.55
N VAL A 258 -16.79 -7.61 3.15
CA VAL A 258 -16.73 -9.03 2.78
C VAL A 258 -18.03 -9.75 3.13
N ASP A 259 -18.60 -9.50 4.32
CA ASP A 259 -19.93 -10.02 4.68
C ASP A 259 -21.01 -9.60 3.68
N TYR A 260 -20.99 -8.34 3.25
CA TYR A 260 -21.92 -7.83 2.25
C TYR A 260 -21.80 -8.56 0.92
N LEU A 261 -20.58 -8.70 0.38
CA LEU A 261 -20.32 -9.48 -0.82
C LEU A 261 -20.77 -10.95 -0.67
N ALA A 262 -20.54 -11.54 0.51
CA ALA A 262 -20.87 -12.93 0.79
C ALA A 262 -22.38 -13.20 0.93
N GLN A 263 -23.19 -12.15 1.15
CA GLN A 263 -24.66 -12.23 1.21
C GLN A 263 -25.34 -11.90 -0.13
N LEU A 264 -24.59 -11.49 -1.15
CA LEU A 264 -25.15 -11.20 -2.47
C LEU A 264 -25.66 -12.50 -3.12
N PRO A 265 -26.93 -12.56 -3.59
CA PRO A 265 -27.39 -13.69 -4.40
C PRO A 265 -26.60 -13.82 -5.72
N GLU A 266 -25.97 -12.73 -6.17
CA GLU A 266 -25.12 -12.71 -7.35
C GLU A 266 -23.75 -13.40 -7.12
N TRP A 267 -23.29 -13.58 -5.87
CA TRP A 267 -22.00 -14.19 -5.58
C TRP A 267 -22.04 -15.72 -5.65
N ASN A 268 -21.00 -16.31 -6.24
CA ASN A 268 -20.93 -17.76 -6.47
C ASN A 268 -20.61 -18.63 -5.25
N GLY A 269 -20.40 -18.03 -4.08
CA GLY A 269 -20.09 -18.76 -2.85
C GLY A 269 -18.67 -19.35 -2.79
N ARG A 270 -17.83 -19.12 -3.81
CA ARG A 270 -16.54 -19.79 -3.99
C ARG A 270 -15.36 -18.83 -3.97
N GLN A 271 -15.24 -17.92 -4.94
CA GLN A 271 -14.11 -17.00 -5.02
C GLN A 271 -14.51 -15.61 -4.53
N LEU A 272 -13.79 -15.11 -3.52
CA LEU A 272 -13.89 -13.75 -3.03
C LEU A 272 -12.48 -13.28 -2.66
N GLY A 273 -11.95 -12.33 -3.42
CA GLY A 273 -10.63 -11.75 -3.18
C GLY A 273 -10.69 -10.36 -2.56
N VAL A 274 -9.60 -9.94 -1.91
CA VAL A 274 -9.43 -8.56 -1.44
C VAL A 274 -8.11 -7.99 -1.95
N THR A 275 -8.15 -6.82 -2.58
CA THR A 275 -6.94 -6.19 -3.13
C THR A 275 -6.91 -4.70 -2.87
N GLY A 276 -5.70 -4.18 -2.65
CA GLY A 276 -5.47 -2.76 -2.47
C GLY A 276 -3.98 -2.41 -2.38
N SER A 277 -3.71 -1.11 -2.39
CA SER A 277 -2.36 -0.54 -2.37
C SER A 277 -2.22 0.42 -1.17
N SER A 278 -1.03 0.53 -0.58
CA SER A 278 -0.77 1.42 0.56
C SER A 278 -1.63 1.03 1.77
N GLN A 279 -2.46 1.93 2.30
CA GLN A 279 -3.49 1.58 3.30
C GLN A 279 -4.40 0.43 2.81
N GLY A 280 -4.72 0.37 1.51
CA GLY A 280 -5.49 -0.73 0.94
C GLY A 280 -4.71 -2.06 0.96
N GLY A 281 -3.38 -2.00 0.88
CA GLY A 281 -2.52 -3.17 1.08
C GLY A 281 -2.70 -3.71 2.50
N MET A 282 -2.63 -2.84 3.51
CA MET A 282 -2.92 -3.19 4.90
C MET A 282 -4.32 -3.80 5.08
N LEU A 283 -5.35 -3.17 4.52
CA LEU A 283 -6.73 -3.68 4.59
C LEU A 283 -6.90 -5.05 3.93
N SER A 284 -6.12 -5.33 2.87
CA SER A 284 -6.08 -6.64 2.24
C SER A 284 -5.52 -7.69 3.20
N LEU A 285 -4.43 -7.39 3.92
CA LEU A 285 -3.87 -8.27 4.95
C LEU A 285 -4.88 -8.54 6.07
N VAL A 286 -5.55 -7.49 6.57
CA VAL A 286 -6.58 -7.59 7.61
C VAL A 286 -7.71 -8.52 7.18
N CYS A 287 -8.29 -8.30 6.00
CA CYS A 287 -9.39 -9.12 5.51
C CYS A 287 -8.98 -10.57 5.28
N GLY A 288 -7.81 -10.81 4.67
CA GLY A 288 -7.29 -12.17 4.45
C GLY A 288 -6.96 -12.93 5.73
N ALA A 289 -6.53 -12.22 6.78
CA ALA A 289 -6.17 -12.81 8.05
C ALA A 289 -7.39 -13.14 8.92
N LEU A 290 -8.46 -12.33 8.85
CA LEU A 290 -9.57 -12.41 9.80
C LEU A 290 -10.87 -12.96 9.21
N HIS A 291 -11.07 -12.92 7.89
CA HIS A 291 -12.37 -13.25 7.30
C HIS A 291 -12.35 -14.60 6.56
N PRO A 292 -13.14 -15.61 6.99
CA PRO A 292 -13.06 -16.97 6.45
C PRO A 292 -13.58 -17.11 5.01
N LYS A 293 -14.33 -16.12 4.50
CA LYS A 293 -14.79 -16.10 3.10
C LYS A 293 -13.75 -15.53 2.12
N VAL A 294 -12.69 -14.89 2.60
CA VAL A 294 -11.63 -14.40 1.72
C VAL A 294 -10.81 -15.60 1.23
N THR A 295 -10.58 -15.66 -0.07
CA THR A 295 -9.93 -16.78 -0.74
C THR A 295 -8.56 -16.44 -1.31
N PHE A 296 -8.27 -15.16 -1.51
CA PHE A 296 -6.95 -14.66 -1.89
C PHE A 296 -6.83 -13.17 -1.57
N VAL A 297 -5.59 -12.69 -1.44
CA VAL A 297 -5.31 -11.27 -1.22
C VAL A 297 -4.21 -10.75 -2.14
N GLY A 298 -4.36 -9.53 -2.62
CA GLY A 298 -3.30 -8.79 -3.32
C GLY A 298 -2.94 -7.54 -2.55
N ALA A 299 -1.78 -7.55 -1.89
CA ALA A 299 -1.29 -6.46 -1.07
C ALA A 299 -0.11 -5.77 -1.75
N VAL A 300 -0.33 -4.55 -2.25
CA VAL A 300 0.72 -3.76 -2.88
C VAL A 300 1.22 -2.73 -1.90
N HIS A 301 2.54 -2.53 -1.83
CA HIS A 301 3.24 -1.57 -0.97
C HIS A 301 2.49 -1.29 0.33
N ALA A 302 2.24 -2.36 1.09
CA ALA A 302 1.32 -2.35 2.23
C ALA A 302 1.84 -1.39 3.29
N ALA A 303 1.12 -0.28 3.47
CA ALA A 303 1.43 0.69 4.50
C ALA A 303 1.11 0.13 5.89
N MET A 304 1.40 0.92 6.94
CA MET A 304 1.08 0.59 8.32
C MET A 304 1.65 -0.74 8.82
N CYS A 305 2.84 -1.07 8.33
CA CYS A 305 3.55 -2.29 8.69
C CYS A 305 4.88 -1.95 9.37
N ASP A 306 5.22 -2.74 10.40
CA ASP A 306 6.46 -2.65 11.16
C ASP A 306 6.65 -1.28 11.83
N HIS A 307 5.60 -0.80 12.53
CA HIS A 307 5.52 0.56 13.10
C HIS A 307 6.70 0.89 14.00
N THR A 308 7.13 -0.10 14.78
CA THR A 308 8.18 0.03 15.78
C THR A 308 9.58 -0.10 15.22
N ALA A 309 9.77 -0.44 13.93
CA ALA A 309 11.10 -0.52 13.31
C ALA A 309 11.92 0.74 13.48
N SER A 310 11.29 1.92 13.45
CA SER A 310 11.99 3.18 13.60
C SER A 310 12.60 3.40 14.99
N LEU A 311 12.06 2.74 16.02
CA LEU A 311 12.62 2.73 17.37
C LEU A 311 13.94 1.95 17.45
N HIS A 312 14.22 1.12 16.45
CA HIS A 312 15.42 0.31 16.33
C HIS A 312 16.34 0.79 15.19
N GLY A 313 16.15 2.03 14.70
CA GLY A 313 16.97 2.58 13.62
C GLY A 313 16.77 1.90 12.26
N LYS A 314 15.59 1.30 12.03
CA LYS A 314 15.21 0.66 10.76
C LYS A 314 14.02 1.39 10.15
N ALA A 315 13.98 1.47 8.82
CA ALA A 315 12.86 2.13 8.13
C ALA A 315 11.54 1.39 8.40
N CYS A 316 10.51 2.12 8.84
CA CYS A 316 9.16 1.63 9.07
C CYS A 316 8.21 2.07 7.94
N GLY A 317 7.05 1.44 7.83
CA GLY A 317 6.02 1.86 6.87
C GLY A 317 5.34 3.17 7.27
N TRP A 318 4.73 3.86 6.31
CA TRP A 318 3.82 4.98 6.59
C TRP A 318 2.76 4.59 7.64
N PRO A 319 2.38 5.47 8.59
CA PRO A 319 2.70 6.90 8.66
C PRO A 319 3.98 7.24 9.43
N HIS A 320 4.85 6.26 9.70
CA HIS A 320 6.09 6.46 10.44
C HIS A 320 5.90 6.98 11.88
N TYR A 321 4.93 6.40 12.61
CA TYR A 321 4.45 6.89 13.92
C TYR A 321 5.54 7.30 14.92
N PHE A 322 6.69 6.63 14.93
CA PHE A 322 7.75 6.88 15.91
C PHE A 322 9.08 7.31 15.29
N TYR A 323 9.10 7.62 13.99
CA TYR A 323 10.33 8.04 13.32
C TYR A 323 10.80 9.40 13.87
N GLY A 324 12.08 9.49 14.24
CA GLY A 324 12.68 10.69 14.83
C GLY A 324 12.32 10.97 16.29
N GLN A 325 11.48 10.15 16.94
CA GLN A 325 11.11 10.36 18.34
C GLN A 325 12.16 9.80 19.30
N LYS A 326 12.68 10.64 20.19
CA LYS A 326 13.64 10.23 21.24
C LYS A 326 12.98 9.49 22.41
N HIS A 327 11.76 9.90 22.77
CA HIS A 327 11.00 9.37 23.89
C HIS A 327 9.55 9.15 23.44
N PRO A 328 9.27 8.07 22.67
CA PRO A 328 7.92 7.78 22.22
C PRO A 328 7.01 7.48 23.41
N ASP A 329 5.74 7.86 23.30
CA ASP A 329 4.72 7.50 24.28
C ASP A 329 4.53 5.97 24.31
N SER A 330 4.85 5.35 25.45
CA SER A 330 4.80 3.89 25.61
C SER A 330 3.39 3.32 25.40
N LYS A 331 2.34 4.08 25.70
CA LYS A 331 0.95 3.69 25.47
C LYS A 331 0.66 3.64 23.96
N LYS A 332 1.14 4.63 23.19
CA LYS A 332 1.01 4.63 21.73
C LYS A 332 1.80 3.49 21.08
N VAL A 333 3.00 3.21 21.56
CA VAL A 333 3.81 2.07 21.09
C VAL A 333 3.06 0.76 21.30
N ALA A 334 2.54 0.52 22.51
CA ALA A 334 1.77 -0.68 22.83
C ALA A 334 0.49 -0.80 21.98
N VAL A 335 -0.24 0.29 21.79
CA VAL A 335 -1.49 0.30 21.01
C VAL A 335 -1.23 0.15 19.50
N SER A 336 -0.12 0.66 18.97
CA SER A 336 0.20 0.53 17.55
C SER A 336 0.29 -0.94 17.08
N GLY A 337 0.64 -1.87 17.97
CA GLY A 337 0.72 -3.29 17.67
C GLY A 337 -0.62 -3.92 17.24
N TYR A 338 -1.75 -3.40 17.70
CA TYR A 338 -3.08 -3.86 17.24
C TYR A 338 -3.35 -3.48 15.79
N PHE A 339 -2.69 -2.44 15.28
CA PHE A 339 -2.89 -1.87 13.94
C PHE A 339 -1.66 -2.04 13.04
N ASP A 340 -0.76 -2.97 13.39
CA ASP A 340 0.42 -3.29 12.60
C ASP A 340 0.12 -4.41 11.59
N GLY A 341 0.30 -4.13 10.30
CA GLY A 341 0.06 -5.08 9.22
C GLY A 341 0.91 -6.34 9.28
N VAL A 342 2.09 -6.27 9.89
CA VAL A 342 2.92 -7.45 10.16
C VAL A 342 2.16 -8.48 10.98
N ASN A 343 1.37 -8.04 11.97
CA ASN A 343 0.64 -8.93 12.86
C ASN A 343 -0.50 -9.64 12.12
N PHE A 344 -1.15 -8.99 11.15
CA PHE A 344 -2.11 -9.66 10.27
C PHE A 344 -1.42 -10.58 9.27
N ALA A 345 -0.30 -10.15 8.67
CA ALA A 345 0.44 -10.94 7.68
C ALA A 345 0.89 -12.31 8.24
N ARG A 346 1.30 -12.36 9.51
CA ARG A 346 1.63 -13.63 10.22
C ARG A 346 0.50 -14.66 10.22
N ARG A 347 -0.75 -14.22 10.08
CA ARG A 347 -1.98 -15.02 10.18
C ARG A 347 -2.55 -15.39 8.80
N LEU A 348 -1.98 -14.88 7.72
CA LEU A 348 -2.44 -15.20 6.37
C LEU A 348 -2.17 -16.67 6.02
N THR A 349 -3.24 -17.37 5.65
CA THR A 349 -3.21 -18.74 5.12
C THR A 349 -3.61 -18.82 3.64
N VAL A 350 -4.31 -17.80 3.15
CA VAL A 350 -4.80 -17.73 1.76
C VAL A 350 -3.69 -17.36 0.77
N PRO A 351 -3.80 -17.76 -0.52
CA PRO A 351 -2.95 -17.25 -1.59
C PRO A 351 -2.80 -15.73 -1.54
N SER A 352 -1.56 -15.27 -1.42
CA SER A 352 -1.23 -13.86 -1.21
C SER A 352 -0.25 -13.37 -2.25
N TRP A 353 -0.58 -12.29 -2.95
CA TRP A 353 0.29 -11.64 -3.91
C TRP A 353 0.80 -10.31 -3.35
N PHE A 354 2.10 -10.14 -3.36
CA PHE A 354 2.79 -8.95 -2.87
C PHE A 354 3.54 -8.26 -3.99
N SER A 355 3.50 -6.93 -4.00
CA SER A 355 4.32 -6.15 -4.93
C SER A 355 4.66 -4.78 -4.38
N PHE A 356 5.89 -4.33 -4.60
CA PHE A 356 6.40 -3.03 -4.16
C PHE A 356 7.74 -2.73 -4.88
N GLY A 357 8.18 -1.48 -4.77
CA GLY A 357 9.47 -1.02 -5.29
C GLY A 357 10.44 -0.62 -4.18
N TYR A 358 11.73 -0.60 -4.49
CA TYR A 358 12.77 -0.28 -3.51
C TYR A 358 12.92 1.24 -3.32
N ASN A 359 12.52 2.00 -4.34
CA ASN A 359 12.56 3.44 -4.34
C ASN A 359 11.33 4.08 -3.66
N ASP A 360 10.43 3.28 -3.07
CA ASP A 360 9.29 3.81 -2.32
C ASP A 360 9.79 4.52 -1.04
N GLU A 361 9.47 5.81 -0.93
CA GLU A 361 9.81 6.66 0.22
C GLU A 361 8.65 6.80 1.20
N VAL A 362 7.45 6.40 0.81
CA VAL A 362 6.24 6.39 1.66
C VAL A 362 6.15 5.07 2.41
N VAL A 363 6.31 3.95 1.70
CA VAL A 363 6.35 2.61 2.28
C VAL A 363 7.70 1.98 1.98
N PRO A 364 8.74 2.29 2.78
CA PRO A 364 10.09 1.77 2.59
C PRO A 364 10.12 0.25 2.38
N PRO A 365 11.01 -0.25 1.50
CA PRO A 365 11.09 -1.67 1.19
C PRO A 365 11.44 -2.55 2.40
N ASN A 366 12.06 -1.99 3.45
CA ASN A 366 12.26 -2.67 4.73
C ASN A 366 10.93 -3.22 5.28
N SER A 367 9.93 -2.35 5.48
CA SER A 367 8.62 -2.72 6.01
C SER A 367 7.87 -3.69 5.09
N SER A 368 7.97 -3.47 3.77
CA SER A 368 7.32 -4.32 2.77
C SER A 368 7.90 -5.74 2.76
N TYR A 369 9.23 -5.88 2.79
CA TYR A 369 9.88 -7.19 2.91
C TYR A 369 9.63 -7.84 4.26
N ALA A 370 9.70 -7.09 5.36
CA ALA A 370 9.42 -7.63 6.69
C ALA A 370 8.04 -8.28 6.74
N THR A 371 7.04 -7.61 6.16
CA THR A 371 5.66 -8.08 6.05
C THR A 371 5.54 -9.32 5.16
N TYR A 372 6.18 -9.31 3.99
CA TYR A 372 6.22 -10.47 3.10
C TYR A 372 6.88 -11.68 3.78
N ASN A 373 8.05 -11.50 4.39
CA ASN A 373 8.88 -12.56 4.97
C ASN A 373 8.19 -13.30 6.12
N VAL A 374 7.32 -12.63 6.89
CA VAL A 374 6.56 -13.28 7.98
C VAL A 374 5.29 -14.01 7.54
N THR A 375 4.83 -13.80 6.31
CA THR A 375 3.58 -14.38 5.80
C THR A 375 3.74 -15.89 5.58
N LYS A 376 3.06 -16.76 6.34
CA LYS A 376 3.31 -18.21 6.25
C LYS A 376 2.58 -18.92 5.10
N GLY A 377 1.42 -18.39 4.69
CA GLY A 377 0.61 -18.96 3.61
C GLY A 377 1.29 -18.92 2.24
N ALA A 378 0.65 -19.55 1.25
CA ALA A 378 1.12 -19.51 -0.14
C ALA A 378 1.25 -18.05 -0.59
N ARG A 379 2.47 -17.64 -0.95
CA ARG A 379 2.77 -16.23 -1.24
C ARG A 379 3.64 -16.09 -2.49
N THR A 380 3.31 -15.07 -3.29
CA THR A 380 4.06 -14.68 -4.48
C THR A 380 4.52 -13.25 -4.32
N LEU A 381 5.80 -12.99 -4.60
CA LEU A 381 6.37 -11.65 -4.61
C LEU A 381 6.68 -11.24 -6.05
N ARG A 382 6.27 -10.03 -6.42
CA ARG A 382 6.56 -9.38 -7.71
C ARG A 382 7.17 -8.01 -7.47
N LEU A 383 8.48 -7.92 -7.67
CA LEU A 383 9.25 -6.71 -7.39
C LEU A 383 9.41 -5.87 -8.64
N TYR A 384 9.26 -4.56 -8.44
CA TYR A 384 9.61 -3.56 -9.43
C TYR A 384 10.58 -2.58 -8.76
N PRO A 385 11.87 -2.95 -8.60
CA PRO A 385 12.79 -2.23 -7.72
C PRO A 385 12.87 -0.71 -7.99
N ALA A 386 12.73 -0.31 -9.25
CA ALA A 386 12.78 1.08 -9.66
C ALA A 386 11.56 1.93 -9.27
N THR A 387 10.41 1.33 -8.96
CA THR A 387 9.20 2.11 -8.63
C THR A 387 9.31 2.74 -7.25
N GLY A 388 8.74 3.95 -7.15
CA GLY A 388 8.41 4.59 -5.88
C GLY A 388 7.03 4.15 -5.40
N HIS A 389 6.26 5.07 -4.83
CA HIS A 389 4.88 4.83 -4.41
C HIS A 389 3.87 4.85 -5.57
N PHE A 390 4.19 4.18 -6.68
CA PHE A 390 3.39 4.15 -7.90
C PHE A 390 3.56 2.82 -8.65
N TRP A 391 2.74 2.62 -9.67
CA TRP A 391 2.75 1.42 -10.52
C TRP A 391 3.41 1.70 -11.86
N PHE A 392 4.15 0.72 -12.38
CA PHE A 392 4.34 0.63 -13.84
C PHE A 392 3.13 -0.05 -14.50
N GLN A 393 2.94 0.16 -15.81
CA GLN A 393 1.85 -0.47 -16.55
C GLN A 393 1.99 -1.99 -16.54
N GLU A 394 3.21 -2.50 -16.72
CA GLU A 394 3.52 -3.93 -16.71
C GLU A 394 3.20 -4.57 -15.35
N GLN A 395 3.44 -3.84 -14.26
CA GLN A 395 3.09 -4.27 -12.90
C GLN A 395 1.58 -4.34 -12.71
N TRP A 396 0.85 -3.34 -13.24
CA TRP A 396 -0.60 -3.32 -13.21
C TRP A 396 -1.20 -4.48 -14.01
N ASP A 397 -0.67 -4.74 -15.21
CA ASP A 397 -1.13 -5.84 -16.07
C ASP A 397 -0.85 -7.21 -15.44
N GLU A 398 0.33 -7.40 -14.83
CA GLU A 398 0.64 -8.62 -14.07
C GLU A 398 -0.35 -8.83 -12.91
N TRP A 399 -0.63 -7.78 -12.15
CA TRP A 399 -1.62 -7.83 -11.06
C TRP A 399 -3.02 -8.20 -11.57
N GLN A 400 -3.48 -7.56 -12.65
CA GLN A 400 -4.78 -7.85 -13.26
C GLN A 400 -4.88 -9.31 -13.70
N ASN A 401 -3.84 -9.82 -14.37
CA ASN A 401 -3.78 -11.21 -14.81
C ASN A 401 -3.86 -12.17 -13.62
N TRP A 402 -3.05 -11.93 -12.59
CA TRP A 402 -3.07 -12.72 -11.37
C TRP A 402 -4.46 -12.72 -10.69
N VAL A 403 -5.10 -11.56 -10.57
CA VAL A 403 -6.46 -11.47 -10.01
C VAL A 403 -7.47 -12.26 -10.85
N THR A 404 -7.42 -12.13 -12.17
CA THR A 404 -8.36 -12.84 -13.05
C THR A 404 -8.17 -14.36 -13.01
N GLN A 405 -6.94 -14.83 -12.81
CA GLN A 405 -6.63 -16.23 -12.53
C GLN A 405 -7.28 -16.71 -11.23
N GLN A 406 -7.08 -15.97 -10.13
CA GLN A 406 -7.67 -16.35 -8.84
C GLN A 406 -9.20 -16.35 -8.87
N LEU A 407 -9.82 -15.46 -9.67
CA LEU A 407 -11.26 -15.40 -9.86
C LEU A 407 -11.79 -16.47 -10.85
N GLY A 408 -10.93 -17.20 -11.56
CA GLY A 408 -11.34 -18.16 -12.58
C GLY A 408 -12.00 -17.51 -13.79
N LEU A 409 -11.52 -16.33 -14.18
CA LEU A 409 -12.02 -15.54 -15.31
C LEU A 409 -11.15 -15.67 -16.57
N GLU A 410 -10.31 -16.70 -16.66
CA GLU A 410 -9.40 -16.86 -17.80
C GLU A 410 -10.11 -17.39 -19.06
N LYS A 411 -9.96 -16.55 -20.10
CA LYS A 411 -10.42 -16.55 -21.50
C LYS A 411 -11.91 -16.72 -21.77
#